data_AF-A0A964PEV1-F1
#
_entry.id   AF-A0A964PEV1-F1
#
_cell.length_a   1.000
_cell.length_b   1.000
_cell.length_c   1.000
_cell.angle_alpha   90.00
_cell.angle_beta   90.00
_cell.angle_gamma   90.00
#
_symmetry.space_group_name_H-M   'P 1'
#
loop_
_entity.id
_entity.type
_entity.pdbx_description
1 polymer ?
#
loop_
_entity_poly.entity_id
_entity_poly.type
_entity_poly.pdbx_seq_one_letter_code
_entity_poly.pdbx_strand_id
1 'polypeptide(L)'
;MKFYLIVAKGSKQGMAIPITIDLFLIGSDSICQLRKSSLGSNHCAIVTRDKKVFVRDMDSGNPTLVNGTVIPSGQEWPLRKGDRITLGTLEFLVEFREKALAQEDVEEWALQSLDAQVGEQDSDDEDDDTDQRSASGEASSILNKLSAMKGRVTGQLRIGLERGVTVVRFNFLKLLEESEVASLKKELCDNLNRSNLRVLLDLKNVRKLSSLAVVMLADFYRWLQHSRGSAMAVCRIRPELRPALSMFKIESIRIFDDKKTALAAEW
;
A
#
# COMPACT_ATOMS: atom_id res chain seq x y z
N MET A 1 -22.84 1.41 8.05
CA MET A 1 -21.68 0.51 8.19
C MET A 1 -21.07 0.32 6.81
N LYS A 2 -19.79 0.60 6.65
CA LYS A 2 -19.03 0.44 5.41
C LYS A 2 -18.25 -0.86 5.48
N PHE A 3 -18.29 -1.60 4.38
CA PHE A 3 -17.60 -2.87 4.24
C PHE A 3 -16.29 -2.68 3.46
N TYR A 4 -15.22 -3.31 3.92
CA TYR A 4 -13.90 -3.27 3.30
C TYR A 4 -13.33 -4.68 3.17
N LEU A 5 -12.71 -4.94 2.02
CA LEU A 5 -11.78 -6.06 1.84
C LEU A 5 -10.36 -5.51 1.95
N ILE A 6 -9.61 -5.94 2.97
CA ILE A 6 -8.19 -5.60 3.11
C ILE A 6 -7.38 -6.71 2.46
N VAL A 7 -6.51 -6.37 1.51
CA VAL A 7 -5.64 -7.36 0.87
C VAL A 7 -4.65 -7.90 1.92
N ALA A 8 -4.82 -9.16 2.32
CA ALA A 8 -3.99 -9.85 3.30
C ALA A 8 -2.82 -10.58 2.63
N LYS A 9 -3.02 -11.15 1.42
CA LYS A 9 -1.97 -11.78 0.60
C LYS A 9 -2.14 -11.37 -0.87
N GLY A 10 -1.02 -11.04 -1.52
CA GLY A 10 -0.96 -10.59 -2.91
C GLY A 10 -0.21 -9.27 -3.09
N SER A 11 -0.06 -8.82 -4.34
CA SER A 11 0.81 -7.69 -4.71
C SER A 11 0.40 -6.32 -4.14
N LYS A 12 -0.79 -6.23 -3.54
CA LYS A 12 -1.31 -4.99 -2.94
C LYS A 12 -1.60 -5.16 -1.45
N GLN A 13 -0.83 -6.01 -0.76
CA GLN A 13 -1.00 -6.26 0.68
C GLN A 13 -1.12 -4.94 1.48
N GLY A 14 -2.10 -4.87 2.38
CA GLY A 14 -2.43 -3.68 3.17
C GLY A 14 -3.38 -2.68 2.49
N MET A 15 -3.72 -2.87 1.21
CA MET A 15 -4.73 -2.05 0.55
C MET A 15 -6.14 -2.41 1.03
N ALA A 16 -6.91 -1.42 1.49
CA ALA A 16 -8.33 -1.58 1.74
C ALA A 16 -9.17 -1.20 0.52
N ILE A 17 -10.05 -2.12 0.11
CA ILE A 17 -10.96 -1.97 -1.01
C ILE A 17 -12.36 -1.73 -0.44
N PRO A 18 -12.92 -0.52 -0.56
CA PRO A 18 -14.28 -0.25 -0.10
C PRO A 18 -15.28 -0.94 -1.03
N ILE A 19 -16.17 -1.75 -0.44
CA ILE A 19 -17.30 -2.33 -1.17
C ILE A 19 -18.47 -1.37 -1.04
N THR A 20 -18.85 -0.77 -2.17
CA THR A 20 -19.81 0.35 -2.23
C THR A 20 -21.04 0.05 -3.08
N ILE A 21 -21.11 -1.15 -3.66
CA ILE A 21 -22.21 -1.63 -4.50
C ILE A 21 -22.72 -2.96 -3.96
N ASP A 22 -24.00 -3.25 -4.20
CA ASP A 22 -24.68 -4.41 -3.61
C ASP A 22 -24.23 -5.76 -4.17
N LEU A 23 -23.77 -5.78 -5.42
CA LEU A 23 -23.20 -6.93 -6.08
C LEU A 23 -21.81 -6.56 -6.62
N PHE A 24 -20.77 -7.02 -5.95
CA PHE A 24 -19.38 -6.76 -6.31
C PHE A 24 -18.71 -8.04 -6.80
N LEU A 25 -18.45 -8.12 -8.09
CA LEU A 25 -17.89 -9.28 -8.77
C LEU A 25 -16.36 -9.27 -8.73
N ILE A 26 -15.81 -10.44 -8.44
CA ILE A 26 -14.37 -10.71 -8.40
C ILE A 26 -14.09 -11.85 -9.38
N GLY A 27 -13.14 -11.66 -10.30
CA GLY A 27 -12.84 -12.64 -11.35
C GLY A 27 -11.87 -12.11 -12.39
N SER A 28 -11.77 -12.75 -13.54
CA SER A 28 -10.94 -12.31 -14.67
C SER A 28 -11.72 -11.57 -15.76
N ASP A 29 -13.05 -11.67 -15.79
CA ASP A 29 -13.89 -11.02 -16.80
C ASP A 29 -13.88 -9.49 -16.63
N SER A 30 -13.99 -8.80 -17.76
CA SER A 30 -14.20 -7.35 -17.87
C SER A 30 -15.34 -6.81 -17.00
N ILE A 31 -16.39 -7.60 -16.78
CA ILE A 31 -17.55 -7.20 -15.95
C ILE A 31 -17.23 -7.17 -14.45
N CYS A 32 -16.14 -7.80 -14.02
CA CYS A 32 -15.73 -7.83 -12.62
C CYS A 32 -15.13 -6.49 -12.17
N GLN A 33 -15.48 -6.06 -10.95
CA GLN A 33 -14.96 -4.84 -10.35
C GLN A 33 -13.54 -5.05 -9.80
N LEU A 34 -13.26 -6.22 -9.21
CA LEU A 34 -11.90 -6.64 -8.87
C LEU A 34 -11.45 -7.68 -9.88
N ARG A 35 -10.50 -7.30 -10.72
CA ARG A 35 -9.98 -8.18 -11.78
C ARG A 35 -8.62 -8.77 -11.45
N LYS A 36 -8.52 -10.09 -11.62
CA LYS A 36 -7.24 -10.80 -11.59
C LYS A 36 -7.29 -11.96 -12.58
N SER A 37 -6.32 -12.00 -13.48
CA SER A 37 -6.22 -13.03 -14.53
C SER A 37 -6.03 -14.45 -14.01
N SER A 38 -5.52 -14.63 -12.78
CA SER A 38 -5.36 -15.94 -12.13
C SER A 38 -6.66 -16.49 -11.52
N LEU A 39 -7.78 -15.78 -11.66
CA LEU A 39 -9.10 -16.21 -11.19
C LEU A 39 -9.99 -16.61 -12.36
N GLY A 40 -11.03 -17.41 -12.08
CA GLY A 40 -12.07 -17.71 -13.05
C GLY A 40 -12.84 -16.45 -13.50
N SER A 41 -13.56 -16.53 -14.62
CA SER A 41 -14.20 -15.38 -15.30
C SER A 41 -15.05 -14.54 -14.35
N ASN A 42 -16.05 -15.16 -13.72
CA ASN A 42 -16.79 -14.64 -12.59
C ASN A 42 -16.51 -15.59 -11.43
N HIS A 43 -15.49 -15.32 -10.62
CA HIS A 43 -15.01 -16.30 -9.64
C HIS A 43 -15.86 -16.34 -8.38
N CYS A 44 -16.07 -15.18 -7.78
CA CYS A 44 -17.01 -15.03 -6.68
C CYS A 44 -17.66 -13.65 -6.71
N ALA A 45 -18.73 -13.49 -5.94
CA ALA A 45 -19.43 -12.24 -5.74
C ALA A 45 -19.50 -11.93 -4.25
N ILE A 46 -19.22 -10.68 -3.89
CA ILE A 46 -19.63 -10.13 -2.61
C ILE A 46 -21.04 -9.57 -2.79
N VAL A 47 -21.96 -10.04 -1.95
CA VAL A 47 -23.36 -9.61 -1.95
C VAL A 47 -23.63 -8.87 -0.65
N THR A 48 -24.08 -7.62 -0.74
CA THR A 48 -24.49 -6.84 0.44
C THR A 48 -26.00 -6.58 0.40
N ARG A 49 -26.72 -7.05 1.42
CA ARG A 49 -28.17 -6.85 1.57
C ARG A 49 -28.57 -6.84 3.04
N ASP A 50 -29.54 -6.01 3.42
CA ASP A 50 -30.05 -5.92 4.79
C ASP A 50 -28.97 -5.73 5.86
N LYS A 51 -27.92 -4.95 5.55
CA LYS A 51 -26.72 -4.74 6.38
C LYS A 51 -25.90 -6.01 6.67
N LYS A 52 -26.19 -7.12 5.99
CA LYS A 52 -25.42 -8.35 5.99
C LYS A 52 -24.56 -8.41 4.72
N VAL A 53 -23.43 -9.09 4.84
CA VAL A 53 -22.49 -9.30 3.74
C VAL A 53 -22.30 -10.78 3.57
N PHE A 54 -22.32 -11.22 2.32
CA PHE A 54 -22.14 -12.60 1.93
C PHE A 54 -21.09 -12.68 0.84
N VAL A 55 -20.41 -13.82 0.76
CA VAL A 55 -19.64 -14.23 -0.41
C VAL A 55 -20.37 -15.37 -1.10
N ARG A 56 -20.44 -15.34 -2.42
CA ARG A 56 -21.02 -16.38 -3.24
C ARG A 56 -19.98 -16.85 -4.24
N ASP A 57 -19.61 -18.11 -4.15
CA ASP A 57 -18.79 -18.74 -5.18
C ASP A 57 -19.65 -18.95 -6.45
N MET A 58 -19.07 -18.62 -7.60
CA MET A 58 -19.78 -18.57 -8.89
C MET A 58 -19.43 -19.78 -9.79
N ASP A 59 -18.85 -20.84 -9.22
CA ASP A 59 -18.54 -22.11 -9.88
C ASP A 59 -17.60 -21.97 -11.09
N SER A 60 -16.61 -21.09 -10.95
CA SER A 60 -15.69 -20.73 -12.05
C SER A 60 -14.51 -21.69 -12.21
N GLY A 61 -14.45 -22.77 -11.43
CA GLY A 61 -13.39 -23.78 -11.42
C GLY A 61 -12.58 -23.80 -10.12
N ASN A 62 -11.92 -22.69 -9.77
CA ASN A 62 -11.17 -22.60 -8.52
C ASN A 62 -12.12 -22.32 -7.34
N PRO A 63 -11.97 -22.99 -6.19
CA PRO A 63 -12.85 -22.79 -5.05
C PRO A 63 -12.59 -21.44 -4.36
N THR A 64 -13.66 -20.85 -3.83
CA THR A 64 -13.59 -19.80 -2.81
C THR A 64 -13.47 -20.43 -1.42
N LEU A 65 -12.51 -19.98 -0.62
CA LEU A 65 -12.38 -20.42 0.78
C LEU A 65 -12.70 -19.26 1.72
N VAL A 66 -13.34 -19.57 2.85
CA VAL A 66 -13.52 -18.66 3.98
C VAL A 66 -12.89 -19.31 5.21
N ASN A 67 -11.92 -18.64 5.83
CA ASN A 67 -11.14 -19.14 6.96
C ASN A 67 -10.54 -20.55 6.70
N GLY A 68 -10.02 -20.77 5.49
CA GLY A 68 -9.45 -22.06 5.08
C GLY A 68 -10.47 -23.15 4.74
N THR A 69 -11.77 -22.89 4.86
CA THR A 69 -12.83 -23.85 4.51
C THR A 69 -13.42 -23.51 3.14
N VAL A 70 -13.48 -24.48 2.23
CA VAL A 70 -14.15 -24.33 0.92
C VAL A 70 -15.65 -24.11 1.15
N ILE A 71 -16.20 -23.02 0.60
CA ILE A 71 -17.64 -22.74 0.68
C ILE A 71 -18.40 -23.44 -0.45
N PRO A 72 -19.70 -23.74 -0.28
CA PRO A 72 -20.51 -24.35 -1.34
C PRO A 72 -20.69 -23.41 -2.55
N SER A 73 -20.41 -23.92 -3.75
CA SER A 73 -20.63 -23.20 -5.01
C SER A 73 -22.10 -22.80 -5.17
N GLY A 74 -22.33 -21.60 -5.67
CA GLY A 74 -23.66 -21.08 -5.99
C GLY A 74 -24.51 -20.65 -4.79
N GLN A 75 -24.07 -20.86 -3.55
CA GLN A 75 -24.78 -20.45 -2.33
C GLN A 75 -24.15 -19.21 -1.69
N GLU A 76 -24.96 -18.41 -1.00
CA GLU A 76 -24.46 -17.28 -0.22
C GLU A 76 -23.91 -17.75 1.13
N TRP A 77 -22.64 -17.46 1.38
CA TRP A 77 -21.97 -17.73 2.64
C TRP A 77 -21.82 -16.43 3.44
N PRO A 78 -22.31 -16.35 4.69
CA PRO A 78 -22.26 -15.13 5.48
C PRO A 78 -20.83 -14.78 5.89
N LEU A 79 -20.46 -13.50 5.76
CA LEU A 79 -19.16 -12.97 6.17
C LEU A 79 -19.27 -12.16 7.47
N ARG A 80 -18.28 -12.31 8.33
CA ARG A 80 -18.13 -11.60 9.60
C ARG A 80 -16.82 -10.83 9.66
N LYS A 81 -16.78 -9.81 10.50
CA LYS A 81 -15.54 -9.07 10.76
C LYS A 81 -14.46 -10.06 11.21
N GLY A 82 -13.29 -9.97 10.58
CA GLY A 82 -12.16 -10.83 10.88
C GLY A 82 -12.00 -12.04 9.95
N ASP A 83 -13.04 -12.38 9.17
CA ASP A 83 -12.97 -13.53 8.26
C ASP A 83 -11.93 -13.31 7.14
N ARG A 84 -11.31 -14.40 6.70
CA ARG A 84 -10.35 -14.43 5.59
C ARG A 84 -10.95 -15.11 4.39
N ILE A 85 -11.00 -14.41 3.27
CA ILE A 85 -11.45 -14.96 1.99
C ILE A 85 -10.21 -15.26 1.14
N THR A 86 -10.05 -16.51 0.73
CA THR A 86 -8.95 -16.94 -0.14
C THR A 86 -9.50 -17.27 -1.52
N LEU A 87 -8.93 -16.63 -2.55
CA LEU A 87 -9.27 -16.79 -3.96
C LEU A 87 -7.98 -17.09 -4.74
N GLY A 88 -7.68 -18.37 -4.95
CA GLY A 88 -6.38 -18.79 -5.50
C GLY A 88 -5.22 -18.29 -4.63
N THR A 89 -4.35 -17.43 -5.20
CA THR A 89 -3.19 -16.86 -4.49
C THR A 89 -3.49 -15.55 -3.74
N LEU A 90 -4.71 -15.02 -3.85
CA LEU A 90 -5.13 -13.81 -3.16
C LEU A 90 -5.82 -14.16 -1.85
N GLU A 91 -5.58 -13.34 -0.83
CA GLU A 91 -6.28 -13.44 0.44
C GLU A 91 -6.75 -12.06 0.88
N PHE A 92 -7.95 -12.00 1.43
CA PHE A 92 -8.58 -10.77 1.89
C PHE A 92 -9.12 -10.91 3.31
N LEU A 93 -8.82 -9.93 4.15
CA LEU A 93 -9.40 -9.76 5.48
C LEU A 93 -10.69 -8.92 5.38
N VAL A 94 -11.77 -9.45 5.95
CA VAL A 94 -13.11 -8.85 5.99
C VAL A 94 -13.19 -7.88 7.17
N GLU A 95 -13.45 -6.61 6.88
CA GLU A 95 -13.51 -5.57 7.90
C GLU A 95 -14.71 -4.61 7.74
N PHE A 96 -15.20 -4.10 8.87
CA PHE A 96 -16.41 -3.28 8.93
C PHE A 96 -16.20 -2.02 9.77
N ARG A 97 -16.79 -0.91 9.31
CA ARG A 97 -16.72 0.36 10.06
C ARG A 97 -17.99 1.18 10.04
N GLU A 98 -18.25 1.91 11.12
CA GLU A 98 -19.41 2.79 11.21
C GLU A 98 -19.18 4.16 10.55
N LYS A 99 -17.97 4.71 10.66
CA LYS A 99 -17.62 6.04 10.12
C LYS A 99 -16.79 5.95 8.84
N ALA A 100 -17.10 6.83 7.88
CA ALA A 100 -16.27 7.05 6.71
C ALA A 100 -14.96 7.74 7.13
N LEU A 101 -13.82 7.13 6.82
CA LEU A 101 -12.53 7.72 7.11
C LEU A 101 -11.98 8.55 5.94
N ALA A 102 -11.09 9.49 6.26
CA ALA A 102 -10.19 10.05 5.27
C ALA A 102 -9.22 8.98 4.77
N GLN A 103 -8.76 9.08 3.52
CA GLN A 103 -8.01 8.02 2.85
C GLN A 103 -6.70 7.63 3.57
N GLU A 104 -6.03 8.58 4.23
CA GLU A 104 -4.80 8.32 5.01
C GLU A 104 -5.05 7.47 6.27
N ASP A 105 -6.26 7.55 6.84
CA ASP A 105 -6.67 6.78 8.01
C ASP A 105 -7.10 5.35 7.60
N VAL A 106 -7.59 5.19 6.36
CA VAL A 106 -8.01 3.88 5.82
C VAL A 106 -6.81 2.98 5.63
N GLU A 107 -5.71 3.48 5.06
CA GLU A 107 -4.47 2.73 4.86
C GLU A 107 -3.83 2.32 6.19
N GLU A 108 -3.75 3.25 7.15
CA GLU A 108 -3.18 2.99 8.47
C GLU A 108 -3.98 1.96 9.26
N TRP A 109 -5.30 2.07 9.22
CA TRP A 109 -6.18 1.09 9.84
C TRP A 109 -6.12 -0.27 9.16
N ALA A 110 -6.01 -0.32 7.85
CA ALA A 110 -5.91 -1.58 7.11
C ALA A 110 -4.67 -2.36 7.54
N LEU A 111 -3.54 -1.65 7.70
CA LEU A 111 -2.30 -2.20 8.20
C LEU A 111 -2.40 -2.67 9.66
N GLN A 112 -3.03 -1.88 10.54
CA GLN A 112 -3.26 -2.29 11.94
C GLN A 112 -4.15 -3.53 12.05
N SER A 113 -5.17 -3.65 11.20
CA SER A 113 -6.09 -4.79 11.20
C SER A 113 -5.40 -6.07 10.77
N LEU A 114 -4.42 -5.98 9.86
CA LEU A 114 -3.55 -7.10 9.51
C LEU A 114 -2.60 -7.47 10.66
N ASP A 115 -1.91 -6.49 11.26
CA ASP A 115 -0.92 -6.73 12.33
C ASP A 115 -1.57 -7.32 13.59
N ALA A 116 -2.77 -6.87 13.97
CA ALA A 116 -3.49 -7.36 15.14
C ALA A 116 -3.88 -8.84 15.04
N GLN A 117 -3.94 -9.40 13.84
CA GLN A 117 -4.26 -10.82 13.62
C GLN A 117 -3.02 -11.71 13.45
N VAL A 118 -1.85 -11.13 13.15
CA VAL A 118 -0.57 -11.87 13.06
C VAL A 118 -0.04 -12.21 14.47
N GLY A 119 -0.49 -11.51 15.51
CA GLY A 119 -0.09 -11.75 16.89
C GLY A 119 -0.66 -12.99 17.58
N GLU A 120 -1.52 -13.79 16.93
CA GLU A 120 -2.17 -14.97 17.54
C GLU A 120 -1.95 -16.30 16.80
N GLN A 121 -1.12 -16.37 15.75
CA GLN A 121 -0.76 -17.64 15.11
C GLN A 121 0.72 -17.67 14.74
N ASP A 122 1.55 -18.01 15.73
CA ASP A 122 2.87 -18.62 15.50
C ASP A 122 2.66 -20.10 15.18
N SER A 123 2.97 -20.53 13.96
CA SER A 123 3.78 -21.73 13.64
C SER A 123 3.74 -22.04 12.14
N ASP A 124 4.93 -22.06 11.55
CA ASP A 124 5.40 -22.96 10.48
C ASP A 124 4.76 -22.85 9.07
N ASP A 125 5.50 -22.26 8.12
CA ASP A 125 6.27 -23.01 7.09
C ASP A 125 6.62 -22.20 5.82
N GLU A 126 7.73 -22.66 5.25
CA GLU A 126 8.64 -22.25 4.17
C GLU A 126 8.05 -21.81 2.80
N ASP A 127 8.87 -20.97 2.14
CA ASP A 127 9.17 -20.82 0.69
C ASP A 127 8.06 -20.77 -0.39
N ASP A 128 8.10 -19.74 -1.25
CA ASP A 128 8.35 -19.91 -2.69
C ASP A 128 8.55 -18.55 -3.41
N ASP A 129 9.58 -18.52 -4.24
CA ASP A 129 10.03 -17.45 -5.14
C ASP A 129 9.16 -17.40 -6.41
N THR A 130 8.82 -16.20 -6.94
CA THR A 130 9.03 -15.85 -8.38
C THR A 130 8.46 -14.48 -8.80
N ASP A 131 9.38 -13.64 -9.25
CA ASP A 131 9.45 -12.81 -10.47
C ASP A 131 8.21 -12.18 -11.17
N GLN A 132 8.31 -10.85 -11.28
CA GLN A 132 8.15 -9.97 -12.45
C GLN A 132 6.79 -9.67 -13.13
N ARG A 133 6.39 -8.41 -12.89
CA ARG A 133 6.13 -7.30 -13.84
C ARG A 133 5.01 -7.37 -14.90
N SER A 134 4.25 -6.26 -14.84
CA SER A 134 3.60 -5.49 -15.90
C SER A 134 2.26 -5.99 -16.48
N ALA A 135 1.19 -5.29 -16.12
CA ALA A 135 0.53 -4.33 -17.04
C ALA A 135 -0.72 -3.74 -16.36
N SER A 136 -0.82 -2.41 -16.26
CA SER A 136 -2.13 -1.76 -16.05
C SER A 136 -2.14 -0.38 -16.72
N GLY A 137 -2.40 -0.37 -18.02
CA GLY A 137 -2.60 0.85 -18.80
C GLY A 137 -3.96 1.52 -18.57
N GLU A 138 -4.97 0.80 -18.08
CA GLU A 138 -6.36 1.27 -18.15
C GLU A 138 -7.00 1.60 -16.78
N ALA A 139 -6.42 1.12 -15.68
CA ALA A 139 -6.75 1.64 -14.35
C ALA A 139 -6.28 3.10 -14.16
N SER A 140 -5.38 3.56 -15.03
CA SER A 140 -4.75 4.87 -14.98
C SER A 140 -5.71 6.01 -15.33
N SER A 141 -6.74 5.83 -16.15
CA SER A 141 -7.56 6.96 -16.64
C SER A 141 -8.54 7.52 -15.58
N ILE A 142 -9.09 6.64 -14.72
CA ILE A 142 -9.97 7.01 -13.60
C ILE A 142 -9.14 7.47 -12.39
N LEU A 143 -7.99 6.83 -12.14
CA LEU A 143 -7.04 7.30 -11.11
C LEU A 143 -6.39 8.64 -11.47
N ASN A 144 -6.09 8.91 -12.75
CA ASN A 144 -5.41 10.15 -13.18
C ASN A 144 -6.26 11.39 -12.96
N LYS A 145 -7.59 11.30 -13.09
CA LYS A 145 -8.50 12.43 -12.84
C LYS A 145 -8.60 12.81 -11.35
N LEU A 146 -8.36 11.87 -10.43
CA LEU A 146 -8.31 12.12 -8.96
C LEU A 146 -6.88 12.34 -8.43
N SER A 147 -5.85 11.86 -9.15
CA SER A 147 -4.44 12.00 -8.80
C SER A 147 -3.85 13.36 -9.16
N ALA A 148 -4.48 14.10 -10.09
CA ALA A 148 -4.13 15.49 -10.39
C ALA A 148 -4.20 16.42 -9.16
N MET A 149 -4.95 16.04 -8.11
CA MET A 149 -5.06 16.79 -6.86
C MET A 149 -4.13 16.29 -5.73
N LYS A 150 -3.41 15.16 -5.91
CA LYS A 150 -2.71 14.44 -4.82
C LYS A 150 -1.30 13.92 -5.18
N GLY A 151 -0.67 14.47 -6.22
CA GLY A 151 0.67 14.10 -6.67
C GLY A 151 0.75 12.95 -7.68
N ARG A 152 1.81 12.97 -8.50
CA ARG A 152 2.14 11.98 -9.53
C ARG A 152 2.68 10.70 -8.87
N VAL A 153 2.16 9.54 -9.26
CA VAL A 153 2.72 8.24 -8.88
C VAL A 153 3.74 7.83 -9.94
N THR A 154 4.96 7.50 -9.51
CA THR A 154 6.04 7.02 -10.37
C THR A 154 6.70 5.82 -9.70
N GLY A 155 6.55 4.63 -10.27
CA GLY A 155 7.13 3.42 -9.68
C GLY A 155 6.65 3.19 -8.24
N GLN A 156 7.60 3.15 -7.31
CA GLN A 156 7.32 2.96 -5.88
C GLN A 156 7.13 4.28 -5.12
N LEU A 157 7.10 5.42 -5.81
CA LEU A 157 6.97 6.75 -5.23
C LEU A 157 5.63 7.38 -5.55
N ARG A 158 5.11 8.15 -4.59
CA ARG A 158 4.07 9.14 -4.82
C ARG A 158 4.63 10.53 -4.52
N ILE A 159 4.65 11.39 -5.53
CA ILE A 159 5.29 12.70 -5.46
C ILE A 159 4.23 13.79 -5.67
N GLY A 160 3.98 14.59 -4.64
CA GLY A 160 3.03 15.71 -4.68
C GLY A 160 3.66 17.03 -4.26
N LEU A 161 3.04 18.14 -4.62
CA LEU A 161 3.42 19.46 -4.14
C LEU A 161 2.38 19.95 -3.13
N GLU A 162 2.81 20.22 -1.91
CA GLU A 162 1.94 20.70 -0.83
C GLU A 162 2.62 21.88 -0.13
N ARG A 163 1.98 23.06 -0.13
CA ARG A 163 2.49 24.27 0.52
C ARG A 163 3.94 24.64 0.10
N GLY A 164 4.27 24.42 -1.16
CA GLY A 164 5.61 24.69 -1.70
C GLY A 164 6.66 23.62 -1.34
N VAL A 165 6.25 22.53 -0.72
CA VAL A 165 7.11 21.38 -0.39
C VAL A 165 6.76 20.21 -1.30
N THR A 166 7.77 19.64 -1.96
CA THR A 166 7.65 18.39 -2.70
C THR A 166 7.61 17.23 -1.71
N VAL A 167 6.43 16.66 -1.50
CA VAL A 167 6.22 15.51 -0.62
C VAL A 167 6.41 14.24 -1.42
N VAL A 168 7.34 13.39 -0.97
CA VAL A 168 7.66 12.10 -1.57
C VAL A 168 7.28 11.02 -0.57
N ARG A 169 6.21 10.28 -0.89
CA ARG A 169 5.76 9.15 -0.07
C ARG A 169 6.20 7.84 -0.71
N PHE A 170 6.84 6.99 0.09
CA PHE A 170 7.28 5.67 -0.32
C PHE A 170 6.09 4.69 -0.25
N ASN A 171 5.87 3.97 -1.35
CA ASN A 171 4.79 2.99 -1.48
C ASN A 171 5.31 1.54 -1.42
N PHE A 172 6.26 1.30 -0.51
CA PHE A 172 6.77 -0.03 -0.17
C PHE A 172 6.85 -0.18 1.35
N LEU A 173 6.79 -1.43 1.82
CA LEU A 173 6.90 -1.76 3.24
C LEU A 173 8.36 -2.04 3.65
N LYS A 174 9.11 -2.70 2.77
CA LYS A 174 10.49 -3.11 3.00
C LYS A 174 11.30 -2.74 1.77
N LEU A 175 12.55 -2.32 1.96
CA LEU A 175 13.50 -2.09 0.88
C LEU A 175 14.79 -2.81 1.25
N LEU A 176 14.95 -4.02 0.72
CA LEU A 176 16.00 -4.94 1.15
C LEU A 176 16.99 -5.25 0.03
N GLU A 177 16.47 -5.43 -1.18
CA GLU A 177 17.27 -5.85 -2.33
C GLU A 177 18.03 -4.68 -2.98
N GLU A 178 19.24 -4.95 -3.44
CA GLU A 178 20.10 -3.96 -4.09
C GLU A 178 19.49 -3.41 -5.39
N SER A 179 18.81 -4.26 -6.16
CA SER A 179 18.12 -3.89 -7.40
C SER A 179 17.00 -2.85 -7.14
N GLU A 180 16.21 -3.05 -6.08
CA GLU A 180 15.16 -2.13 -5.66
C GLU A 180 15.75 -0.80 -5.17
N VAL A 181 16.82 -0.84 -4.38
CA VAL A 181 17.51 0.36 -3.90
C VAL A 181 18.05 1.18 -5.06
N ALA A 182 18.67 0.54 -6.06
CA ALA A 182 19.19 1.20 -7.25
C ALA A 182 18.07 1.83 -8.09
N SER A 183 16.95 1.11 -8.28
CA SER A 183 15.77 1.62 -8.99
C SER A 183 15.17 2.84 -8.27
N LEU A 184 15.02 2.77 -6.96
CA LEU A 184 14.49 3.86 -6.15
C LEU A 184 15.38 5.11 -6.20
N LYS A 185 16.71 4.93 -6.11
CA LYS A 185 17.67 6.03 -6.24
C LYS A 185 17.48 6.75 -7.59
N LYS A 186 17.39 5.98 -8.67
CA LYS A 186 17.16 6.53 -10.01
C LYS A 186 15.85 7.29 -10.09
N GLU A 187 14.76 6.72 -9.57
CA GLU A 187 13.45 7.39 -9.52
C GLU A 187 13.49 8.70 -8.74
N LEU A 188 14.14 8.74 -7.56
CA LEU A 188 14.31 9.96 -6.77
C LEU A 188 15.06 11.03 -7.57
N CYS A 189 16.23 10.70 -8.13
CA CYS A 189 17.05 11.65 -8.88
C CYS A 189 16.33 12.17 -10.14
N ASP A 190 15.68 11.29 -10.91
CA ASP A 190 14.98 11.65 -12.15
C ASP A 190 13.81 12.61 -11.88
N ASN A 191 13.14 12.48 -10.74
CA ASN A 191 12.00 13.30 -10.37
C ASN A 191 12.35 14.57 -9.60
N LEU A 192 13.53 14.63 -8.96
CA LEU A 192 13.91 15.69 -8.00
C LEU A 192 15.18 16.42 -8.44
N ASN A 193 15.31 16.68 -9.74
CA ASN A 193 16.49 17.30 -10.38
C ASN A 193 16.45 18.83 -10.53
N ARG A 194 15.44 19.50 -9.95
CA ARG A 194 15.30 20.97 -10.01
C ARG A 194 16.07 21.63 -8.86
N SER A 195 16.44 22.91 -9.03
CA SER A 195 17.04 23.71 -7.97
C SER A 195 16.01 24.26 -6.98
N ASN A 196 16.44 24.65 -5.78
CA ASN A 196 15.60 25.22 -4.72
C ASN A 196 14.41 24.33 -4.31
N LEU A 197 14.59 23.01 -4.31
CA LEU A 197 13.55 22.07 -3.90
C LEU A 197 13.50 21.95 -2.38
N ARG A 198 12.31 22.08 -1.79
CA ARG A 198 12.04 21.62 -0.44
C ARG A 198 11.42 20.24 -0.52
N VAL A 199 12.15 19.20 -0.13
CA VAL A 199 11.72 17.80 -0.27
C VAL A 199 11.41 17.19 1.09
N LEU A 200 10.17 16.74 1.27
CA LEU A 200 9.75 16.00 2.46
C LEU A 200 9.62 14.52 2.11
N LEU A 201 10.51 13.70 2.68
CA LEU A 201 10.43 12.24 2.60
C LEU A 201 9.47 11.73 3.68
N ASP A 202 8.40 11.07 3.24
CA ASP A 202 7.35 10.54 4.10
C ASP A 202 7.44 9.01 4.16
N LEU A 203 7.97 8.51 5.29
CA LEU A 203 8.24 7.09 5.51
C LEU A 203 7.09 6.35 6.21
N LYS A 204 5.86 6.89 6.20
CA LYS A 204 4.70 6.31 6.91
C LYS A 204 4.56 4.79 6.72
N ASN A 205 4.78 4.30 5.50
CA ASN A 205 4.59 2.88 5.16
C ASN A 205 5.86 2.04 5.31
N VAL A 206 7.03 2.65 5.52
CA VAL A 206 8.32 1.95 5.53
C VAL A 206 8.55 1.31 6.90
N ARG A 207 8.64 -0.02 6.93
CA ARG A 207 8.86 -0.83 8.13
C ARG A 207 10.29 -1.33 8.25
N LYS A 208 10.97 -1.61 7.13
CA LYS A 208 12.33 -2.16 7.12
C LYS A 208 13.15 -1.56 5.99
N LEU A 209 14.38 -1.18 6.30
CA LEU A 209 15.38 -0.72 5.33
C LEU A 209 16.64 -1.56 5.52
N SER A 210 17.26 -2.02 4.44
CA SER A 210 18.61 -2.57 4.49
C SER A 210 19.63 -1.47 4.76
N SER A 211 20.83 -1.84 5.20
CA SER A 211 21.94 -0.89 5.36
C SER A 211 22.22 -0.14 4.05
N LEU A 212 22.12 -0.82 2.91
CA LEU A 212 22.31 -0.22 1.59
C LEU A 212 21.22 0.82 1.27
N ALA A 213 19.96 0.52 1.61
CA ALA A 213 18.86 1.48 1.45
C ALA A 213 19.08 2.75 2.28
N VAL A 214 19.57 2.60 3.51
CA VAL A 214 19.87 3.76 4.35
C VAL A 214 21.04 4.56 3.80
N VAL A 215 22.13 3.90 3.37
CA VAL A 215 23.26 4.57 2.68
C VAL A 215 22.76 5.36 1.47
N MET A 216 21.89 4.76 0.65
CA MET A 216 21.31 5.42 -0.52
C MET A 216 20.51 6.67 -0.15
N LEU A 217 19.69 6.63 0.89
CA LEU A 217 18.95 7.81 1.37
C LEU A 217 19.89 8.92 1.88
N ALA A 218 20.99 8.53 2.54
CA ALA A 218 22.02 9.47 2.98
C ALA A 218 22.76 10.11 1.79
N ASP A 219 23.11 9.32 0.78
CA ASP A 219 23.73 9.81 -0.45
C ASP A 219 22.79 10.75 -1.21
N PHE A 220 21.50 10.39 -1.29
CA PHE A 220 20.48 11.22 -1.91
C PHE A 220 20.31 12.56 -1.18
N TYR A 221 20.31 12.55 0.16
CA TYR A 221 20.30 13.77 0.95
C TYR A 221 21.49 14.69 0.59
N ARG A 222 22.71 14.13 0.59
CA ARG A 222 23.91 14.90 0.25
C ARG A 222 23.81 15.45 -1.17
N TRP A 223 23.38 14.65 -2.13
CA TRP A 223 23.18 15.08 -3.51
C TRP A 223 22.19 16.25 -3.62
N LEU A 224 21.06 16.17 -2.90
CA LEU A 224 20.06 17.24 -2.88
C LEU A 224 20.63 18.52 -2.25
N GLN A 225 21.36 18.43 -1.14
CA GLN A 225 21.97 19.57 -0.46
C GLN A 225 23.01 20.32 -1.32
N HIS A 226 23.75 19.61 -2.17
CA HIS A 226 24.68 20.23 -3.12
C HIS A 226 23.96 20.94 -4.28
N SER A 227 22.66 20.71 -4.44
CA SER A 227 21.85 21.36 -5.46
C SER A 227 21.37 22.72 -4.97
N ARG A 228 21.90 23.81 -5.56
CA ARG A 228 21.55 25.24 -5.40
C ARG A 228 20.27 25.49 -4.56
N GLY A 229 20.40 25.54 -3.23
CA GLY A 229 19.35 25.97 -2.30
C GLY A 229 18.25 24.95 -1.98
N SER A 230 18.43 23.67 -2.33
CA SER A 230 17.47 22.62 -1.98
C SER A 230 17.67 22.13 -0.55
N ALA A 231 16.57 21.79 0.12
CA ALA A 231 16.55 21.26 1.47
C ALA A 231 15.73 19.98 1.53
N MET A 232 16.00 19.15 2.54
CA MET A 232 15.30 17.89 2.75
C MET A 232 14.95 17.70 4.22
N ALA A 233 13.75 17.19 4.46
CA ALA A 233 13.31 16.70 5.75
C ALA A 233 12.68 15.30 5.62
N VAL A 234 12.52 14.65 6.75
CA VAL A 234 11.91 13.33 6.88
C VAL A 234 10.75 13.42 7.88
N CYS A 235 9.65 12.71 7.62
CA CYS A 235 8.58 12.56 8.61
C CYS A 235 8.05 11.12 8.71
N ARG A 236 7.35 10.83 9.81
CA ARG A 236 6.66 9.56 10.06
C ARG A 236 7.57 8.33 9.97
N ILE A 237 8.82 8.49 10.43
CA ILE A 237 9.75 7.39 10.58
C ILE A 237 9.42 6.56 11.82
N ARG A 238 9.34 5.24 11.65
CA ARG A 238 9.12 4.32 12.78
C ARG A 238 10.31 4.36 13.75
N PRO A 239 10.08 4.24 15.07
CA PRO A 239 11.14 4.31 16.07
C PRO A 239 12.30 3.36 15.80
N GLU A 240 12.01 2.15 15.29
CA GLU A 240 13.01 1.12 15.02
C GLU A 240 14.00 1.50 13.89
N LEU A 241 13.60 2.40 12.99
CA LEU A 241 14.43 2.85 11.87
C LEU A 241 15.25 4.10 12.18
N ARG A 242 14.94 4.80 13.29
CA ARG A 242 15.64 6.04 13.68
C ARG A 242 17.13 5.82 13.94
N PRO A 243 17.57 4.77 14.68
CA PRO A 243 18.99 4.54 14.93
C PRO A 243 19.77 4.35 13.63
N ALA A 244 19.21 3.58 12.70
CA ALA A 244 19.83 3.33 11.40
C ALA A 244 20.05 4.63 10.61
N LEU A 245 19.05 5.53 10.56
CA LEU A 245 19.25 6.83 9.89
C LEU A 245 20.25 7.74 10.62
N SER A 246 20.26 7.71 11.96
CA SER A 246 21.15 8.55 12.77
C SER A 246 22.63 8.18 12.62
N MET A 247 22.92 6.90 12.37
CA MET A 247 24.28 6.35 12.30
C MET A 247 25.07 6.88 11.10
N PHE A 248 24.40 7.36 10.04
CA PHE A 248 25.06 7.90 8.84
C PHE A 248 25.42 9.39 8.95
N LYS A 249 25.44 9.94 10.17
CA LYS A 249 25.84 11.33 10.47
C LYS A 249 25.18 12.36 9.57
N ILE A 250 23.89 12.17 9.30
CA ILE A 250 23.07 13.18 8.62
C ILE A 250 22.62 14.21 9.67
N GLU A 251 23.57 14.85 10.34
CA GLU A 251 23.32 15.68 11.54
C GLU A 251 22.39 16.88 11.26
N SER A 252 22.22 17.25 9.98
CA SER A 252 21.38 18.37 9.56
C SER A 252 19.98 17.97 9.04
N ILE A 253 19.66 16.68 8.88
CA ILE A 253 18.32 16.30 8.41
C ILE A 253 17.30 16.45 9.53
N ARG A 254 16.28 17.27 9.28
CA ARG A 254 15.17 17.40 10.24
C ARG A 254 14.22 16.22 10.12
N ILE A 255 13.97 15.59 11.26
CA ILE A 255 13.03 14.47 11.37
C ILE A 255 11.83 14.93 12.18
N PHE A 256 10.63 14.71 11.65
CA PHE A 256 9.36 15.07 12.27
C PHE A 256 8.52 13.82 12.55
N ASP A 257 7.74 13.85 13.62
CA ASP A 257 6.83 12.75 13.95
C ASP A 257 5.66 12.66 12.97
N ASP A 258 5.17 13.80 12.47
CA ASP A 258 4.04 13.89 11.56
C ASP A 258 4.29 14.84 10.37
N LYS A 259 3.52 14.63 9.31
CA LYS A 259 3.61 15.41 8.06
C LYS A 259 3.17 16.86 8.23
N LYS A 260 2.15 17.14 9.05
CA LYS A 260 1.58 18.49 9.20
C LYS A 260 2.61 19.42 9.85
N THR A 261 3.29 18.95 10.89
CA THR A 261 4.37 19.68 11.56
C THR A 261 5.55 19.90 10.62
N ALA A 262 5.93 18.87 9.85
CA ALA A 262 7.00 18.99 8.85
C ALA A 262 6.71 20.05 7.80
N LEU A 263 5.47 20.12 7.28
CA LEU A 263 5.05 21.10 6.27
C LEU A 263 4.96 22.53 6.81
N ALA A 264 4.73 22.69 8.11
CA ALA A 264 4.64 24.00 8.75
C ALA A 264 6.03 24.55 9.16
N ALA A 265 7.03 23.68 9.30
CA ALA A 265 8.36 24.05 9.75
C ALA A 265 9.21 24.71 8.65
N GLU A 266 10.08 25.62 9.06
CA GLU A 266 11.09 26.24 8.21
C GLU A 266 12.37 25.42 8.24
N TRP A 267 12.63 24.73 7.14
CA TRP A 267 13.82 23.94 6.84
C TRP A 267 14.04 23.98 5.34
#